data_AF-A0A842U1R0-F1
#
_entry.id   AF-A0A842U1R0-F1
#
_cell.length_a   1.000
_cell.length_b   1.000
_cell.length_c   1.000
_cell.angle_alpha   90.00
_cell.angle_beta   90.00
_cell.angle_gamma   90.00
#
_symmetry.space_group_name_H-M   'P 1'
#
loop_
_entity.id
_entity.type
_entity.pdbx_description
1 polymer ?
#
loop_
_entity_poly.entity_id
_entity_poly.type
_entity_poly.pdbx_seq_one_letter_code
_entity_poly.pdbx_strand_id
1 'polypeptide(L)'
;MSFSDLPFDVGPVYEGERIRAKQMYVELGGPKIDKHFELVRVKPEKEIEDGKVILKGPNLTDMKKGERYPIGIFVEVGGSELEEDLEAVFERRVHEFCNFINGVMHLNQRYTNWMRVSTQAYEKGLNDLKMIGTVLIRLFKAELPIIKKAQVTLYTDPKEIEKPYEMAMDVYNKRDERARGLHDSDVDMFYGCVLCQSFAPTHVCCITPDRTSLCGSINWFDARAAAKVDPKGPIFEVPPGECKDDFAGEYVGINDMMKKRSLGEIDRVYLYSGMEFPHTSCGCFEAIDFFIPEIGAHGIVDRSFDGVAINGLPFSAMANQTGGGKQMPGFNGISIQYIISPKYQQYDGGIETIVWMNNEVKDRVSEFLPKDLVDKIATQDDVSDINELKEWVKKVNHPITETEDYK
;
A
#
# COMPACT_ATOMS: atom_id res chain seq x y z
N MET A 1 -25.52 -9.40 8.56
CA MET A 1 -25.39 -10.78 8.01
C MET A 1 -24.68 -11.63 9.04
N SER A 2 -25.07 -12.90 9.21
CA SER A 2 -24.35 -13.83 10.10
C SER A 2 -23.25 -14.56 9.31
N PHE A 3 -22.15 -14.90 9.97
CA PHE A 3 -21.10 -15.80 9.48
C PHE A 3 -21.14 -17.17 10.16
N SER A 4 -22.20 -17.45 10.94
CA SER A 4 -22.36 -18.67 11.76
C SER A 4 -22.42 -19.97 10.96
N ASP A 5 -22.61 -19.89 9.64
CA ASP A 5 -22.58 -21.02 8.72
C ASP A 5 -21.16 -21.38 8.23
N LEU A 6 -20.15 -20.56 8.55
CA LEU A 6 -18.75 -20.82 8.21
C LEU A 6 -18.02 -21.52 9.37
N PRO A 7 -17.00 -22.34 9.09
CA PRO A 7 -16.28 -23.10 10.12
C PRO A 7 -15.23 -22.29 10.89
N PHE A 8 -15.19 -20.97 10.70
CA PHE A 8 -14.20 -20.07 11.28
C PHE A 8 -14.86 -18.74 11.64
N ASP A 9 -14.22 -18.01 12.54
CA ASP A 9 -14.69 -16.70 12.97
C ASP A 9 -14.32 -15.62 11.96
N VAL A 10 -15.21 -14.62 11.84
CA VAL A 10 -15.01 -13.43 11.00
C VAL A 10 -15.30 -12.19 11.84
N GLY A 11 -14.34 -11.27 11.91
CA GLY A 11 -14.54 -9.98 12.55
C GLY A 11 -13.26 -9.13 12.66
N PRO A 12 -13.42 -7.83 12.97
CA PRO A 12 -12.29 -6.88 13.03
C PRO A 12 -11.19 -7.24 14.03
N VAL A 13 -11.51 -8.04 15.05
CA VAL A 13 -10.55 -8.50 16.07
C VAL A 13 -9.38 -9.30 15.49
N TYR A 14 -9.56 -9.90 14.30
CA TYR A 14 -8.53 -10.70 13.64
C TYR A 14 -7.63 -9.89 12.70
N GLU A 15 -7.93 -8.61 12.44
CA GLU A 15 -7.27 -7.83 11.39
C GLU A 15 -5.74 -7.74 11.56
N GLY A 16 -5.28 -7.70 12.81
CA GLY A 16 -3.85 -7.62 13.15
C GLY A 16 -3.11 -8.96 13.13
N GLU A 17 -3.77 -10.08 12.78
CA GLU A 17 -3.15 -11.40 12.80
C GLU A 17 -1.97 -11.49 11.83
N ARG A 18 -0.86 -12.10 12.27
CA ARG A 18 0.34 -12.31 11.46
C ARG A 18 0.69 -13.80 11.38
N ILE A 19 0.68 -14.33 10.17
CA ILE A 19 0.96 -15.74 9.89
C ILE A 19 2.40 -15.88 9.40
N ARG A 20 3.27 -16.46 10.23
CA ARG A 20 4.67 -16.74 9.86
C ARG A 20 4.76 -17.98 8.96
N ALA A 21 5.86 -18.13 8.23
CA ALA A 21 6.08 -19.25 7.32
C ALA A 21 5.88 -20.63 7.97
N LYS A 22 6.28 -20.80 9.24
CA LYS A 22 6.10 -22.06 9.98
C LYS A 22 4.63 -22.37 10.33
N GLN A 23 3.76 -21.37 10.32
CA GLN A 23 2.33 -21.48 10.66
C GLN A 23 1.45 -21.60 9.42
N MET A 24 1.96 -21.24 8.24
CA MET A 24 1.15 -21.23 7.02
C MET A 24 0.84 -22.65 6.53
N TYR A 25 -0.39 -22.84 6.07
CA TYR A 25 -0.77 -23.96 5.24
C TYR A 25 -0.32 -23.68 3.80
N VAL A 26 -0.71 -22.55 3.23
CA VAL A 26 -0.27 -22.11 1.89
C VAL A 26 0.02 -20.62 1.89
N GLU A 27 0.82 -20.21 0.92
CA GLU A 27 1.05 -18.82 0.56
C GLU A 27 0.47 -18.55 -0.84
N LEU A 28 -0.21 -17.42 -0.98
CA LEU A 28 -0.99 -17.04 -2.16
C LEU A 28 -0.50 -15.66 -2.63
N GLY A 29 0.00 -15.58 -3.86
CA GLY A 29 0.67 -14.37 -4.38
C GLY A 29 2.00 -14.11 -3.67
N GLY A 30 2.32 -12.83 -3.47
CA GLY A 30 3.54 -12.38 -2.83
C GLY A 30 4.77 -12.44 -3.74
N PRO A 31 5.95 -12.08 -3.20
CA PRO A 31 7.12 -11.69 -4.01
C PRO A 31 7.74 -12.80 -4.85
N LYS A 32 7.42 -14.07 -4.57
CA LYS A 32 7.94 -15.24 -5.29
C LYS A 32 6.96 -15.76 -6.35
N ILE A 33 5.87 -15.04 -6.58
CA ILE A 33 4.88 -15.35 -7.61
C ILE A 33 4.83 -14.17 -8.58
N ASP A 34 5.09 -14.47 -9.85
CA ASP A 34 5.15 -13.48 -10.93
C ASP A 34 3.80 -12.74 -11.12
N LYS A 35 2.72 -13.49 -11.32
CA LYS A 35 1.39 -12.92 -11.59
C LYS A 35 0.42 -13.18 -10.45
N HIS A 36 -0.07 -12.10 -9.87
CA HIS A 36 -1.07 -12.08 -8.81
C HIS A 36 -1.71 -10.69 -8.77
N PHE A 37 -2.99 -10.60 -8.42
CA PHE A 37 -3.67 -9.31 -8.35
C PHE A 37 -4.91 -9.32 -7.47
N GLU A 38 -5.43 -8.13 -7.15
CA GLU A 38 -6.80 -7.94 -6.68
C GLU A 38 -7.42 -6.69 -7.31
N LEU A 39 -8.60 -6.84 -7.91
CA LEU A 39 -9.26 -5.80 -8.67
C LEU A 39 -10.74 -5.76 -8.31
N VAL A 40 -11.24 -4.58 -7.99
CA VAL A 40 -12.70 -4.34 -7.90
C VAL A 40 -13.15 -3.60 -9.15
N ARG A 41 -14.29 -4.03 -9.72
CA ARG A 41 -14.95 -3.33 -10.82
C ARG A 41 -16.41 -3.06 -10.52
N VAL A 42 -16.86 -1.84 -10.81
CA VAL A 42 -18.28 -1.49 -10.81
C VAL A 42 -18.89 -1.99 -12.12
N LYS A 43 -20.00 -2.72 -12.04
CA LYS A 43 -20.71 -3.27 -13.20
C LYS A 43 -22.22 -2.99 -13.11
N PRO A 44 -22.92 -2.90 -14.25
CA PRO A 44 -24.38 -2.89 -14.27
C PRO A 44 -24.95 -4.10 -13.52
N GLU A 45 -25.96 -3.90 -12.67
CA GLU A 45 -26.54 -4.96 -11.83
C GLU A 45 -27.06 -6.18 -12.62
N LYS A 46 -27.38 -6.00 -13.92
CA LYS A 46 -27.82 -7.08 -14.81
C LYS A 46 -26.69 -8.04 -15.22
N GLU A 47 -25.43 -7.62 -15.09
CA GLU A 47 -24.23 -8.40 -15.43
C GLU A 47 -23.69 -9.19 -14.23
N ILE A 48 -24.21 -8.92 -13.01
CA ILE A 48 -23.79 -9.57 -11.77
C ILE A 48 -24.84 -10.59 -11.32
N GLU A 49 -24.37 -11.83 -11.12
CA GLU A 49 -25.11 -12.86 -10.40
C GLU A 49 -24.79 -12.73 -8.90
N ASP A 50 -25.68 -12.08 -8.15
CA ASP A 50 -25.46 -11.74 -6.74
C ASP A 50 -25.17 -12.99 -5.88
N GLY A 51 -24.11 -12.92 -5.08
CA GLY A 51 -23.69 -14.02 -4.21
C GLY A 51 -22.80 -15.07 -4.88
N LYS A 52 -22.53 -14.95 -6.19
CA LYS A 52 -21.75 -15.95 -6.92
C LYS A 52 -20.27 -15.87 -6.56
N VAL A 53 -19.70 -17.05 -6.27
CA VAL A 53 -18.25 -17.22 -6.11
C VAL A 53 -17.73 -18.26 -7.09
N ILE A 54 -16.77 -17.88 -7.92
CA ILE A 54 -16.14 -18.72 -8.93
C ILE A 54 -14.69 -18.97 -8.51
N LEU A 55 -14.21 -20.20 -8.63
CA LEU A 55 -12.80 -20.55 -8.49
C LEU A 55 -12.28 -21.09 -9.82
N LYS A 56 -11.18 -20.52 -10.30
CA LYS A 56 -10.47 -20.87 -11.54
C LYS A 56 -9.08 -21.37 -11.19
N GLY A 57 -8.99 -22.66 -10.90
CA GLY A 57 -7.74 -23.33 -10.53
C GLY A 57 -7.88 -24.25 -9.31
N PRO A 58 -6.74 -24.72 -8.76
CA PRO A 58 -6.74 -25.61 -7.59
C PRO A 58 -7.38 -24.93 -6.37
N ASN A 59 -8.09 -25.72 -5.57
CA ASN A 59 -8.60 -25.29 -4.29
C ASN A 59 -7.61 -25.61 -3.16
N LEU A 60 -7.84 -25.15 -1.93
CA LEU A 60 -6.97 -25.44 -0.79
C LEU A 60 -6.76 -26.95 -0.57
N THR A 61 -7.77 -27.79 -0.86
CA THR A 61 -7.64 -29.25 -0.79
C THR A 61 -6.68 -29.86 -1.80
N ASP A 62 -6.46 -29.19 -2.93
CA ASP A 62 -5.58 -29.64 -4.01
C ASP A 62 -4.15 -29.09 -3.85
N MET A 63 -3.98 -28.10 -2.96
CA MET A 63 -2.71 -27.46 -2.68
C MET A 63 -1.91 -28.24 -1.64
N LYS A 64 -0.58 -28.18 -1.75
CA LYS A 64 0.33 -28.81 -0.80
C LYS A 64 0.74 -27.83 0.29
N LYS A 65 0.77 -28.34 1.53
CA LYS A 65 1.21 -27.58 2.69
C LYS A 65 2.63 -27.03 2.50
N GLY A 66 2.80 -25.74 2.76
CA GLY A 66 4.06 -25.00 2.69
C GLY A 66 4.40 -24.46 1.29
N GLU A 67 3.60 -24.77 0.27
CA GLU A 67 3.83 -24.30 -1.10
C GLU A 67 3.16 -22.94 -1.36
N ARG A 68 3.50 -22.38 -2.54
CA ARG A 68 3.04 -21.07 -3.03
C ARG A 68 2.22 -21.25 -4.30
N TYR A 69 1.16 -20.46 -4.42
CA TYR A 69 0.27 -20.46 -5.59
C TYR A 69 -0.08 -19.04 -6.00
N PRO A 70 -0.41 -18.77 -7.27
CA PRO A 70 -0.93 -17.47 -7.66
C PRO A 70 -2.31 -17.21 -7.05
N ILE A 71 -2.64 -15.94 -6.91
CA ILE A 71 -3.97 -15.49 -6.49
C ILE A 71 -4.38 -14.25 -7.28
N GLY A 72 -5.52 -14.35 -7.97
CA GLY A 72 -6.25 -13.23 -8.53
C GLY A 72 -7.58 -13.10 -7.80
N ILE A 73 -7.85 -11.96 -7.17
CA ILE A 73 -9.14 -11.68 -6.54
C ILE A 73 -9.87 -10.65 -7.41
N PHE A 74 -10.83 -11.11 -8.19
CA PHE A 74 -11.65 -10.22 -9.00
C PHE A 74 -13.04 -10.08 -8.39
N VAL A 75 -13.37 -8.87 -7.93
CA VAL A 75 -14.65 -8.56 -7.31
C VAL A 75 -15.44 -7.65 -8.24
N GLU A 76 -16.67 -8.01 -8.53
CA GLU A 76 -17.58 -7.18 -9.30
C GLU A 76 -18.73 -6.76 -8.42
N VAL A 77 -18.98 -5.45 -8.36
CA VAL A 77 -19.98 -4.83 -7.47
C VAL A 77 -20.98 -4.03 -8.30
N GLY A 78 -22.24 -4.06 -7.88
CA GLY A 78 -23.34 -3.40 -8.57
C GLY A 78 -24.30 -2.72 -7.61
N GLY A 79 -24.77 -1.54 -8.01
CA GLY A 79 -25.73 -0.73 -7.27
C GLY A 79 -25.96 0.57 -8.04
N SER A 80 -27.15 1.16 -7.89
CA SER A 80 -27.57 2.35 -8.64
C SER A 80 -26.75 3.62 -8.33
N GLU A 81 -26.07 3.64 -7.19
CA GLU A 81 -25.28 4.77 -6.69
C GLU A 81 -23.76 4.55 -6.88
N LEU A 82 -23.35 3.45 -7.51
CA LEU A 82 -21.94 3.13 -7.69
C LEU A 82 -21.37 3.84 -8.94
N GLU A 83 -20.21 4.47 -8.76
CA GLU A 83 -19.42 5.12 -9.82
C GLU A 83 -18.07 4.42 -9.96
N GLU A 84 -17.48 4.43 -11.16
CA GLU A 84 -16.15 3.80 -11.40
C GLU A 84 -15.03 4.44 -10.54
N ASP A 85 -15.16 5.73 -10.19
CA ASP A 85 -14.21 6.45 -9.32
C ASP A 85 -14.16 5.88 -7.88
N LEU A 86 -15.11 5.01 -7.49
CA LEU A 86 -15.11 4.34 -6.19
C LEU A 86 -14.42 2.97 -6.21
N GLU A 87 -14.04 2.46 -7.39
CA GLU A 87 -13.48 1.12 -7.50
C GLU A 87 -12.23 0.93 -6.62
N ALA A 88 -11.30 1.89 -6.60
CA ALA A 88 -10.09 1.78 -5.78
C ALA A 88 -10.38 1.84 -4.27
N VAL A 89 -11.41 2.60 -3.87
CA VAL A 89 -11.90 2.68 -2.49
C VAL A 89 -12.42 1.32 -2.04
N PHE A 90 -13.22 0.67 -2.89
CA PHE A 90 -13.73 -0.68 -2.63
C PHE A 90 -12.61 -1.72 -2.68
N GLU A 91 -11.67 -1.59 -3.61
CA GLU A 91 -10.52 -2.48 -3.76
C GLU A 91 -9.67 -2.50 -2.49
N ARG A 92 -9.49 -1.34 -1.85
CA ARG A 92 -8.78 -1.29 -0.57
C ARG A 92 -9.46 -2.09 0.54
N ARG A 93 -10.78 -2.28 0.48
CA ARG A 93 -11.52 -3.09 1.46
C ARG A 93 -11.25 -4.59 1.33
N VAL A 94 -10.72 -5.06 0.19
CA VAL A 94 -10.28 -6.46 0.04
C VAL A 94 -9.22 -6.81 1.09
N HIS A 95 -8.28 -5.89 1.36
CA HIS A 95 -7.28 -6.05 2.42
C HIS A 95 -7.93 -6.25 3.80
N GLU A 96 -8.82 -5.36 4.22
CA GLU A 96 -9.48 -5.46 5.52
C GLU A 96 -10.35 -6.71 5.64
N PHE A 97 -11.20 -6.95 4.63
CA PHE A 97 -12.15 -8.04 4.66
C PHE A 97 -11.49 -9.42 4.63
N CYS A 98 -10.36 -9.56 3.94
CA CYS A 98 -9.54 -10.76 4.04
C CYS A 98 -8.94 -10.93 5.44
N ASN A 99 -8.43 -9.86 6.05
CA ASN A 99 -7.82 -9.90 7.39
C ASN A 99 -8.87 -10.03 8.52
N PHE A 100 -10.16 -9.84 8.26
CA PHE A 100 -11.21 -10.13 9.24
C PHE A 100 -11.44 -11.63 9.42
N ILE A 101 -10.93 -12.49 8.52
CA ILE A 101 -11.10 -13.94 8.62
C ILE A 101 -10.03 -14.51 9.54
N ASN A 102 -10.42 -15.18 10.63
CA ASN A 102 -9.44 -15.79 11.55
C ASN A 102 -8.54 -16.80 10.82
N GLY A 103 -7.23 -16.58 10.93
CA GLY A 103 -6.21 -17.43 10.31
C GLY A 103 -6.03 -17.22 8.81
N VAL A 104 -6.50 -16.10 8.27
CA VAL A 104 -6.09 -15.55 6.96
C VAL A 104 -5.35 -14.25 7.20
N MET A 105 -4.22 -14.08 6.52
CA MET A 105 -3.46 -12.83 6.50
C MET A 105 -3.41 -12.34 5.06
N HIS A 106 -3.72 -11.07 4.84
CA HIS A 106 -3.54 -10.36 3.58
C HIS A 106 -2.65 -9.14 3.80
N LEU A 107 -1.74 -8.89 2.87
CA LEU A 107 -0.84 -7.76 2.84
C LEU A 107 -0.86 -7.10 1.46
N ASN A 108 -0.42 -5.85 1.43
CA ASN A 108 -0.25 -5.03 0.23
C ASN A 108 -1.58 -4.72 -0.48
N GLN A 109 -1.54 -4.71 -1.81
CA GLN A 109 -2.59 -4.20 -2.67
C GLN A 109 -2.34 -4.55 -4.15
N ARG A 110 -3.36 -4.41 -5.00
CA ARG A 110 -3.27 -4.51 -6.47
C ARG A 110 -2.49 -5.77 -6.88
N TYR A 111 -1.45 -5.62 -7.68
CA TYR A 111 -0.59 -6.68 -8.22
C TYR A 111 0.58 -7.09 -7.31
N THR A 112 0.56 -6.61 -6.07
CA THR A 112 1.57 -6.96 -5.04
C THR A 112 0.96 -7.70 -3.86
N ASN A 113 -0.32 -8.11 -3.98
CA ASN A 113 -1.11 -8.70 -2.91
C ASN A 113 -0.47 -9.98 -2.38
N TRP A 114 -0.38 -10.11 -1.07
CA TRP A 114 0.28 -11.25 -0.47
C TRP A 114 -0.56 -11.85 0.64
N MET A 115 -1.00 -13.09 0.42
CA MET A 115 -1.88 -13.79 1.33
C MET A 115 -1.25 -15.04 1.92
N ARG A 116 -1.63 -15.36 3.15
CA ARG A 116 -1.37 -16.65 3.79
C ARG A 116 -2.63 -17.18 4.43
N VAL A 117 -2.82 -18.49 4.32
CA VAL A 117 -3.82 -19.24 5.10
C VAL A 117 -3.06 -20.05 6.14
N SER A 118 -3.47 -20.01 7.40
CA SER A 118 -2.81 -20.75 8.48
C SER A 118 -3.16 -22.24 8.44
N THR A 119 -2.25 -23.08 8.93
CA THR A 119 -2.51 -24.52 9.16
C THR A 119 -3.73 -24.70 10.08
N GLN A 120 -3.85 -23.88 11.11
CA GLN A 120 -4.95 -23.96 12.07
C GLN A 120 -6.30 -23.65 11.43
N ALA A 121 -6.39 -22.62 10.57
CA ALA A 121 -7.63 -22.29 9.87
C ALA A 121 -8.06 -23.43 8.93
N TYR A 122 -7.11 -24.02 8.20
CA TYR A 122 -7.37 -25.18 7.35
C TYR A 122 -7.91 -26.37 8.16
N GLU A 123 -7.26 -26.70 9.28
CA GLU A 123 -7.68 -27.79 10.19
C GLU A 123 -9.05 -27.54 10.84
N LYS A 124 -9.42 -26.27 11.08
CA LYS A 124 -10.75 -25.86 11.56
C LYS A 124 -11.83 -25.98 10.49
N GLY A 125 -11.48 -26.05 9.20
CA GLY A 125 -12.41 -26.25 8.10
C GLY A 125 -12.37 -25.19 7.00
N LEU A 126 -11.46 -24.21 7.04
CA LEU A 126 -11.19 -23.33 5.89
C LEU A 126 -10.42 -24.12 4.82
N ASN A 127 -11.12 -25.00 4.12
CA ASN A 127 -10.57 -25.89 3.09
C ASN A 127 -11.13 -25.60 1.68
N ASP A 128 -11.96 -24.57 1.54
CA ASP A 128 -12.47 -24.08 0.26
C ASP A 128 -12.25 -22.56 0.15
N LEU A 129 -11.45 -22.12 -0.83
CA LEU A 129 -11.22 -20.70 -1.12
C LEU A 129 -12.51 -19.94 -1.41
N LYS A 130 -13.56 -20.60 -1.89
CA LYS A 130 -14.86 -19.95 -2.13
C LYS A 130 -15.49 -19.42 -0.84
N MET A 131 -15.12 -19.95 0.32
CA MET A 131 -15.54 -19.40 1.61
C MET A 131 -14.98 -17.99 1.81
N ILE A 132 -13.74 -17.72 1.40
CA ILE A 132 -13.15 -16.37 1.42
C ILE A 132 -13.93 -15.44 0.49
N GLY A 133 -14.21 -15.87 -0.75
CA GLY A 133 -15.03 -15.09 -1.68
C GLY A 133 -16.44 -14.81 -1.14
N THR A 134 -17.03 -15.76 -0.41
CA THR A 134 -18.33 -15.58 0.26
C THR A 134 -18.25 -14.53 1.36
N VAL A 135 -17.19 -14.54 2.17
CA VAL A 135 -16.95 -13.52 3.21
C VAL A 135 -16.79 -12.15 2.58
N LEU A 136 -15.98 -12.03 1.52
CA LEU A 136 -15.80 -10.76 0.79
C LEU A 136 -17.15 -10.20 0.34
N ILE A 137 -17.98 -10.98 -0.36
CA ILE A 137 -19.30 -10.54 -0.82
C ILE A 137 -20.17 -10.05 0.34
N ARG A 138 -20.23 -10.81 1.43
CA ARG A 138 -21.06 -10.47 2.60
C ARG A 138 -20.57 -9.19 3.27
N LEU A 139 -19.26 -9.01 3.42
CA LEU A 139 -18.67 -7.81 4.03
C LEU A 139 -18.81 -6.59 3.13
N PHE A 140 -18.59 -6.71 1.81
CA PHE A 140 -18.85 -5.62 0.86
C PHE A 140 -20.28 -5.09 1.00
N LYS A 141 -21.27 -5.97 1.03
CA LYS A 141 -22.68 -5.57 1.16
C LYS A 141 -23.07 -5.09 2.56
N ALA A 142 -22.40 -5.58 3.61
CA ALA A 142 -22.68 -5.19 4.99
C ALA A 142 -22.09 -3.82 5.34
N GLU A 143 -20.82 -3.60 4.98
CA GLU A 143 -20.05 -2.40 5.31
C GLU A 143 -20.28 -1.27 4.30
N LEU A 144 -20.69 -1.58 3.07
CA LEU A 144 -20.99 -0.61 2.02
C LEU A 144 -22.40 -0.86 1.47
N PRO A 145 -23.47 -0.42 2.18
CA PRO A 145 -24.86 -0.72 1.82
C PRO A 145 -25.31 -0.20 0.44
N ILE A 146 -24.54 0.69 -0.18
CA ILE A 146 -24.71 1.13 -1.57
C ILE A 146 -24.45 0.00 -2.59
N ILE A 147 -23.68 -1.02 -2.22
CA ILE A 147 -23.46 -2.24 -3.00
C ILE A 147 -24.66 -3.17 -2.81
N LYS A 148 -25.46 -3.33 -3.87
CA LYS A 148 -26.67 -4.20 -3.87
C LYS A 148 -26.37 -5.61 -4.34
N LYS A 149 -25.48 -5.74 -5.31
CA LYS A 149 -25.01 -7.03 -5.84
C LYS A 149 -23.50 -7.13 -5.78
N ALA A 150 -22.99 -8.31 -5.48
CA ALA A 150 -21.57 -8.60 -5.63
C ALA A 150 -21.34 -10.05 -6.08
N GLN A 151 -20.31 -10.25 -6.89
CA GLN A 151 -19.76 -11.56 -7.24
C GLN A 151 -18.24 -11.54 -7.16
N VAL A 152 -17.63 -12.69 -6.88
CA VAL A 152 -16.18 -12.82 -6.76
C VAL A 152 -15.69 -13.97 -7.64
N THR A 153 -14.63 -13.72 -8.40
CA THR A 153 -13.86 -14.76 -9.08
C THR A 153 -12.45 -14.82 -8.50
N LEU A 154 -12.07 -16.02 -8.07
CA LEU A 154 -10.74 -16.33 -7.54
C LEU A 154 -9.95 -17.11 -8.61
N TYR A 155 -8.73 -16.67 -8.90
CA TYR A 155 -7.83 -17.31 -9.85
C TYR A 155 -6.64 -17.88 -9.11
N THR A 156 -6.44 -19.19 -9.19
CA THR A 156 -5.30 -19.90 -8.56
C THR A 156 -4.52 -20.76 -9.55
N ASP A 157 -5.00 -20.85 -10.79
CA ASP A 157 -4.27 -21.49 -11.88
C ASP A 157 -3.37 -20.48 -12.61
N PRO A 158 -2.09 -20.80 -12.85
CA PRO A 158 -1.15 -19.91 -13.53
C PRO A 158 -1.54 -19.48 -14.95
N LYS A 159 -2.37 -20.26 -15.68
CA LYS A 159 -2.83 -19.92 -17.03
C LYS A 159 -4.13 -19.11 -16.99
N GLU A 160 -5.05 -19.47 -16.11
CA GLU A 160 -6.34 -18.75 -15.99
C GLU A 160 -6.14 -17.31 -15.46
N ILE A 161 -5.06 -17.04 -14.71
CA ILE A 161 -4.78 -15.71 -14.15
C ILE A 161 -4.21 -14.71 -15.17
N GLU A 162 -3.66 -15.15 -16.30
CA GLU A 162 -2.89 -14.28 -17.19
C GLU A 162 -3.69 -13.10 -17.76
N LYS A 163 -4.84 -13.39 -18.38
CA LYS A 163 -5.67 -12.33 -18.99
C LYS A 163 -6.30 -11.40 -17.96
N PRO A 164 -6.86 -11.88 -16.83
CA PRO A 164 -7.33 -11.00 -15.77
C PRO A 164 -6.21 -10.14 -15.17
N TYR A 165 -4.99 -10.67 -15.06
CA TYR A 165 -3.84 -9.90 -14.59
C TYR A 165 -3.51 -8.75 -15.55
N GLU A 166 -3.43 -9.00 -16.85
CA GLU A 166 -3.22 -7.95 -17.86
C GLU A 166 -4.30 -6.86 -17.80
N MET A 167 -5.57 -7.26 -17.68
CA MET A 167 -6.67 -6.31 -17.48
C MET A 167 -6.48 -5.47 -16.22
N ALA A 168 -6.05 -6.08 -15.12
CA ALA A 168 -5.84 -5.39 -13.86
C ALA A 168 -4.71 -4.37 -13.98
N MET A 169 -3.58 -4.74 -14.60
CA MET A 169 -2.46 -3.84 -14.86
C MET A 169 -2.89 -2.63 -15.71
N ASP A 170 -3.67 -2.84 -16.77
CA ASP A 170 -4.20 -1.74 -17.60
C ASP A 170 -5.08 -0.77 -16.80
N VAL A 171 -5.89 -1.28 -15.87
CA VAL A 171 -6.72 -0.46 -14.99
C VAL A 171 -5.86 0.35 -14.02
N TYR A 172 -4.87 -0.27 -13.38
CA TYR A 172 -3.98 0.42 -12.44
C TYR A 172 -3.18 1.51 -13.13
N ASN A 173 -2.63 1.24 -14.31
CA ASN A 173 -1.86 2.21 -15.08
C ASN A 173 -2.69 3.45 -15.40
N LYS A 174 -3.96 3.28 -15.81
CA LYS A 174 -4.89 4.40 -16.07
C LYS A 174 -5.20 5.20 -14.81
N ARG A 175 -5.41 4.53 -13.67
CA ARG A 175 -5.65 5.19 -12.38
C ARG A 175 -4.44 6.03 -11.97
N ASP A 176 -3.23 5.48 -12.12
CA ASP A 176 -1.99 6.16 -11.75
C ASP A 176 -1.65 7.30 -12.72
N GLU A 177 -1.86 7.12 -14.03
CA GLU A 177 -1.71 8.18 -15.04
C GLU A 177 -2.60 9.39 -14.75
N ARG A 178 -3.86 9.14 -14.37
CA ARG A 178 -4.79 10.20 -13.99
C ARG A 178 -4.31 10.95 -12.74
N ALA A 179 -3.78 10.23 -11.75
CA ALA A 179 -3.31 10.83 -10.50
C ALA A 179 -2.09 11.75 -10.72
N ARG A 180 -1.16 11.38 -11.60
CA ARG A 180 0.06 12.16 -11.87
C ARG A 180 -0.17 13.54 -12.48
N GLY A 181 -1.33 13.78 -13.09
CA GLY A 181 -1.66 15.05 -13.75
C GLY A 181 -2.26 16.12 -12.85
N LEU A 182 -2.34 15.88 -11.53
CA LEU A 182 -2.92 16.79 -10.54
C LEU A 182 -1.89 17.12 -9.48
N HIS A 183 -1.75 18.40 -9.15
CA HIS A 183 -0.82 18.88 -8.11
C HIS A 183 -1.55 19.54 -6.95
N ASP A 184 -0.85 19.70 -5.84
CA ASP A 184 -1.42 20.32 -4.63
C ASP A 184 -1.88 21.76 -4.89
N SER A 185 -1.26 22.47 -5.84
CA SER A 185 -1.67 23.82 -6.26
C SER A 185 -2.98 23.88 -7.04
N ASP A 186 -3.45 22.74 -7.56
CA ASP A 186 -4.65 22.66 -8.39
C ASP A 186 -5.92 22.41 -7.56
N VAL A 187 -5.78 22.22 -6.25
CA VAL A 187 -6.87 21.83 -5.34
C VAL A 187 -6.90 22.72 -4.10
N ASP A 188 -8.08 22.82 -3.49
CA ASP A 188 -8.33 23.56 -2.25
C ASP A 188 -8.61 22.65 -1.05
N MET A 189 -8.60 21.34 -1.28
CA MET A 189 -8.99 20.31 -0.31
C MET A 189 -7.99 19.15 -0.33
N PHE A 190 -7.56 18.72 0.85
CA PHE A 190 -6.84 17.46 1.04
C PHE A 190 -7.72 16.45 1.78
N TYR A 191 -7.22 15.24 1.97
CA TYR A 191 -7.98 14.17 2.62
C TYR A 191 -7.18 13.49 3.71
N GLY A 192 -7.87 13.16 4.80
CA GLY A 192 -7.36 12.34 5.87
C GLY A 192 -7.81 10.90 5.70
N CYS A 193 -7.00 9.93 6.14
CA CYS A 193 -7.39 8.53 6.21
C CYS A 193 -6.95 7.91 7.55
N VAL A 194 -7.90 7.27 8.24
CA VAL A 194 -7.70 6.58 9.53
C VAL A 194 -8.00 5.08 9.46
N LEU A 195 -8.08 4.50 8.25
CA LEU A 195 -8.38 3.08 8.06
C LEU A 195 -7.44 2.17 8.87
N CYS A 196 -6.16 2.51 8.93
CA CYS A 196 -5.16 1.66 9.58
C CYS A 196 -5.02 1.89 11.09
N GLN A 197 -5.93 2.61 11.73
CA GLN A 197 -5.90 2.83 13.19
C GLN A 197 -6.20 1.57 14.01
N SER A 198 -6.80 0.54 13.38
CA SER A 198 -6.91 -0.79 13.98
C SER A 198 -5.53 -1.42 14.27
N PHE A 199 -4.52 -1.08 13.47
CA PHE A 199 -3.14 -1.55 13.63
C PHE A 199 -2.24 -0.51 14.34
N ALA A 200 -2.38 0.76 13.98
CA ALA A 200 -1.58 1.86 14.51
C ALA A 200 -2.50 3.00 15.00
N PRO A 201 -2.98 2.97 16.25
CA PRO A 201 -4.06 3.85 16.74
C PRO A 201 -3.80 5.35 16.60
N THR A 202 -2.53 5.76 16.58
CA THR A 202 -2.09 7.15 16.51
C THR A 202 -1.74 7.57 15.08
N HIS A 203 -1.77 6.65 14.12
CA HIS A 203 -1.47 6.93 12.72
C HIS A 203 -2.64 7.64 12.02
N VAL A 204 -2.29 8.59 11.16
CA VAL A 204 -3.21 9.23 10.23
C VAL A 204 -2.47 9.48 8.92
N CYS A 205 -3.11 9.16 7.80
CA CYS A 205 -2.64 9.54 6.47
C CYS A 205 -3.19 10.90 6.09
N CYS A 206 -2.34 11.81 5.63
CA CYS A 206 -2.73 12.96 4.82
C CYS A 206 -2.45 12.64 3.36
N ILE A 207 -3.48 12.75 2.52
CA ILE A 207 -3.46 12.41 1.11
C ILE A 207 -3.67 13.70 0.33
N THR A 208 -2.69 14.03 -0.49
CA THR A 208 -2.71 15.18 -1.40
C THR A 208 -2.44 14.69 -2.83
N PRO A 209 -2.69 15.50 -3.87
CA PRO A 209 -2.31 15.13 -5.22
C PRO A 209 -0.83 14.73 -5.37
N ASP A 210 0.08 15.47 -4.74
CA ASP A 210 1.53 15.23 -4.75
C ASP A 210 2.00 14.23 -3.68
N ARG A 211 1.12 13.73 -2.80
CA ARG A 211 1.42 12.70 -1.79
C ARG A 211 0.31 11.66 -1.68
N THR A 212 0.42 10.64 -2.52
CA THR A 212 -0.43 9.43 -2.45
C THR A 212 -0.26 8.73 -1.09
N SER A 213 -1.34 8.13 -0.57
CA SER A 213 -1.28 7.35 0.68
C SER A 213 -0.13 6.33 0.66
N LEU A 214 0.51 6.11 1.81
CA LEU A 214 1.70 5.26 1.91
C LEU A 214 1.48 3.81 1.45
N CYS A 215 0.24 3.31 1.48
CA CYS A 215 -0.09 1.98 0.96
C CYS A 215 -0.15 1.90 -0.57
N GLY A 216 -0.11 3.02 -1.27
CA GLY A 216 -0.21 3.10 -2.74
C GLY A 216 -1.62 2.88 -3.30
N SER A 217 -2.61 2.56 -2.45
CA SER A 217 -3.94 2.16 -2.92
C SER A 217 -4.94 3.31 -3.07
N ILE A 218 -4.75 4.40 -2.32
CA ILE A 218 -5.68 5.53 -2.30
C ILE A 218 -4.93 6.79 -2.71
N ASN A 219 -5.24 7.32 -3.89
CA ASN A 219 -4.80 8.64 -4.33
C ASN A 219 -5.83 9.72 -3.95
N TRP A 220 -5.58 10.97 -4.34
CA TRP A 220 -6.46 12.09 -4.02
C TRP A 220 -7.88 11.96 -4.63
N PHE A 221 -8.01 11.47 -5.87
CA PHE A 221 -9.31 11.27 -6.51
C PHE A 221 -10.14 10.21 -5.78
N ASP A 222 -9.49 9.10 -5.39
CA ASP A 222 -10.12 8.03 -4.62
C ASP A 222 -10.58 8.56 -3.26
N ALA A 223 -9.73 9.35 -2.60
CA ALA A 223 -10.06 9.91 -1.29
C ALA A 223 -11.23 10.90 -1.35
N ARG A 224 -11.27 11.74 -2.40
CA ARG A 224 -12.41 12.62 -2.69
C ARG A 224 -13.70 11.85 -2.91
N ALA A 225 -13.64 10.80 -3.73
CA ALA A 225 -14.82 9.97 -4.01
C ALA A 225 -15.31 9.28 -2.72
N ALA A 226 -14.38 8.73 -1.92
CA ALA A 226 -14.69 8.10 -0.65
C ALA A 226 -15.37 9.06 0.35
N ALA A 227 -14.79 10.24 0.56
CA ALA A 227 -15.32 11.23 1.51
C ALA A 227 -16.69 11.76 1.09
N LYS A 228 -16.96 11.87 -0.21
CA LYS A 228 -18.28 12.28 -0.74
C LYS A 228 -19.35 11.21 -0.50
N VAL A 229 -18.99 9.94 -0.66
CA VAL A 229 -19.94 8.81 -0.56
C VAL A 229 -20.21 8.41 0.88
N ASP A 230 -19.19 8.41 1.73
CA ASP A 230 -19.33 8.18 3.17
C ASP A 230 -18.63 9.28 3.97
N PRO A 231 -19.30 10.43 4.20
CA PRO A 231 -18.72 11.56 4.94
C PRO A 231 -18.40 11.26 6.41
N LYS A 232 -18.94 10.18 6.96
CA LYS A 232 -18.65 9.72 8.34
C LYS A 232 -17.64 8.57 8.36
N GLY A 233 -17.17 8.18 7.18
CA GLY A 233 -16.24 7.10 6.99
C GLY A 233 -14.82 7.44 7.47
N PRO A 234 -13.91 6.47 7.28
CA PRO A 234 -12.53 6.58 7.70
C PRO A 234 -11.67 7.48 6.79
N ILE A 235 -12.20 7.87 5.62
CA ILE A 235 -11.60 8.84 4.71
C ILE A 235 -12.47 10.10 4.74
N PHE A 236 -11.87 11.26 4.97
CA PHE A 236 -12.61 12.50 5.22
C PHE A 236 -11.86 13.72 4.68
N GLU A 237 -12.62 14.78 4.40
CA GLU A 237 -12.09 16.07 3.95
C GLU A 237 -11.25 16.76 5.03
N VAL A 238 -10.15 17.38 4.59
CA VAL A 238 -9.22 18.15 5.42
C VAL A 238 -8.93 19.46 4.70
N PRO A 239 -9.62 20.55 5.07
CA PRO A 239 -9.27 21.88 4.60
C PRO A 239 -7.85 22.22 5.06
N PRO A 240 -6.90 22.56 4.15
CA PRO A 240 -5.53 22.82 4.54
C PRO A 240 -5.40 24.03 5.49
N GLY A 241 -6.22 25.06 5.30
CA GLY A 241 -6.14 26.29 6.10
C GLY A 241 -4.93 27.15 5.73
N GLU A 242 -4.35 27.85 6.72
CA GLU A 242 -3.15 28.65 6.50
C GLU A 242 -1.94 27.76 6.21
N CYS A 243 -1.26 28.01 5.09
CA CYS A 243 0.05 27.42 4.77
C CYS A 243 1.13 28.15 5.58
N LYS A 244 1.83 27.41 6.45
CA LYS A 244 2.94 27.92 7.27
C LYS A 244 4.27 27.83 6.53
N ASP A 245 4.45 26.76 5.77
CA ASP A 245 5.63 26.51 4.95
C ASP A 245 5.23 25.66 3.73
N ASP A 246 5.24 26.27 2.55
CA ASP A 246 4.85 25.60 1.30
C ASP A 246 5.86 24.53 0.87
N PHE A 247 7.14 24.75 1.18
CA PHE A 247 8.22 23.84 0.79
C PHE A 247 8.19 22.57 1.65
N ALA A 248 7.96 22.73 2.95
CA ALA A 248 7.73 21.62 3.87
C ALA A 248 6.35 20.96 3.69
N GLY A 249 5.39 21.69 3.11
CA GLY A 249 3.99 21.30 3.06
C GLY A 249 3.34 21.33 4.45
N GLU A 250 3.66 22.34 5.25
CA GLU A 250 3.05 22.55 6.56
C GLU A 250 1.82 23.44 6.46
N TYR A 251 0.69 22.90 6.93
CA TYR A 251 -0.58 23.61 6.95
C TYR A 251 -1.24 23.48 8.32
N VAL A 252 -1.85 24.56 8.79
CA VAL A 252 -2.52 24.59 10.11
C VAL A 252 -3.62 23.53 10.19
N GLY A 253 -4.46 23.40 9.16
CA GLY A 253 -5.56 22.45 9.14
C GLY A 253 -5.09 20.99 9.14
N ILE A 254 -3.92 20.71 8.56
CA ILE A 254 -3.32 19.37 8.59
C ILE A 254 -2.76 19.07 9.98
N ASN A 255 -2.05 20.02 10.59
CA ASN A 255 -1.57 19.87 11.97
C ASN A 255 -2.73 19.66 12.96
N ASP A 256 -3.81 20.44 12.84
CA ASP A 256 -5.03 20.29 13.66
C ASP A 256 -5.68 18.91 13.46
N MET A 257 -5.75 18.45 12.20
CA MET A 257 -6.27 17.14 11.85
C MET A 257 -5.41 16.02 12.45
N MET A 258 -4.09 16.09 12.28
CA MET A 258 -3.13 15.14 12.82
C MET A 258 -3.27 15.05 14.34
N LYS A 259 -3.28 16.19 15.05
CA LYS A 259 -3.45 16.24 16.50
C LYS A 259 -4.74 15.60 16.96
N LYS A 260 -5.86 15.96 16.33
CA LYS A 260 -7.19 15.45 16.69
C LYS A 260 -7.30 13.94 16.46
N ARG A 261 -6.78 13.45 15.32
CA ARG A 261 -6.98 12.07 14.88
C ARG A 261 -5.91 11.11 15.39
N SER A 262 -4.76 11.62 15.84
CA SER A 262 -3.69 10.83 16.48
C SER A 262 -3.82 10.72 18.00
N LEU A 263 -4.99 11.06 18.58
CA LEU A 263 -5.22 11.11 20.03
C LEU A 263 -4.32 12.12 20.76
N GLY A 264 -3.83 13.15 20.05
CA GLY A 264 -2.96 14.19 20.58
C GLY A 264 -1.47 13.87 20.53
N GLU A 265 -1.07 12.73 19.96
CA GLU A 265 0.34 12.32 19.90
C GLU A 265 1.15 13.08 18.84
N ILE A 266 0.50 13.54 17.77
CA ILE A 266 1.16 14.19 16.63
C ILE A 266 0.67 15.63 16.52
N ASP A 267 1.50 16.59 16.91
CA ASP A 267 1.16 18.01 16.89
C ASP A 267 1.43 18.70 15.54
N ARG A 268 2.42 18.19 14.79
CA ARG A 268 2.95 18.86 13.60
C ARG A 268 3.40 17.83 12.56
N VAL A 269 3.17 18.12 11.28
CA VAL A 269 3.68 17.30 10.18
C VAL A 269 4.18 18.17 9.03
N TYR A 270 5.31 17.78 8.45
CA TYR A 270 5.77 18.27 7.16
C TYR A 270 5.42 17.22 6.11
N LEU A 271 4.56 17.59 5.15
CA LEU A 271 4.15 16.68 4.09
C LEU A 271 5.26 16.35 3.10
N TYR A 272 6.38 17.06 3.10
CA TYR A 272 7.47 16.75 2.17
C TYR A 272 8.83 16.73 2.85
N SER A 273 8.85 16.29 4.12
CA SER A 273 10.05 15.92 4.84
C SER A 273 9.91 14.52 5.45
N GLY A 274 11.00 13.77 5.38
CA GLY A 274 11.26 12.52 6.07
C GLY A 274 12.17 12.68 7.28
N MET A 275 12.71 13.87 7.52
CA MET A 275 13.64 14.18 8.61
C MET A 275 12.97 15.06 9.69
N GLU A 276 12.38 16.18 9.31
CA GLU A 276 11.75 17.13 10.23
C GLU A 276 10.23 16.92 10.26
N PHE A 277 9.66 16.64 11.43
CA PHE A 277 8.24 16.33 11.61
C PHE A 277 7.65 15.36 10.56
N PRO A 278 8.28 14.20 10.32
CA PRO A 278 7.88 13.32 9.22
C PRO A 278 6.45 12.81 9.42
N HIS A 279 5.81 12.53 8.29
CA HIS A 279 4.52 11.87 8.28
C HIS A 279 4.62 10.46 8.91
N THR A 280 3.69 10.13 9.82
CA THR A 280 3.70 8.81 10.48
C THR A 280 3.40 7.66 9.53
N SER A 281 3.76 6.43 9.91
CA SER A 281 3.43 5.23 9.14
C SER A 281 2.67 4.20 9.97
N CYS A 282 1.69 3.51 9.39
CA CYS A 282 1.02 2.39 10.05
C CYS A 282 1.85 1.10 9.94
N GLY A 283 1.66 0.34 8.86
CA GLY A 283 2.36 -0.92 8.63
C GLY A 283 2.16 -1.51 7.24
N CYS A 284 1.42 -0.84 6.35
CA CYS A 284 1.08 -1.29 5.00
C CYS A 284 1.77 -0.48 3.89
N PHE A 285 2.82 0.28 4.20
CA PHE A 285 3.62 0.99 3.21
C PHE A 285 4.24 0.04 2.18
N GLU A 286 4.31 0.48 0.92
CA GLU A 286 4.91 -0.29 -0.18
C GLU A 286 6.44 -0.35 -0.06
N ALA A 287 7.05 0.80 0.31
CA ALA A 287 8.49 0.93 0.49
C ALA A 287 8.84 1.75 1.74
N ILE A 288 10.10 1.68 2.12
CA ILE A 288 10.71 2.49 3.17
C ILE A 288 11.81 3.32 2.55
N ASP A 289 11.70 4.63 2.69
CA ASP A 289 12.80 5.58 2.56
C ASP A 289 13.54 5.65 3.91
N PHE A 290 14.82 5.28 3.90
CA PHE A 290 15.69 5.26 5.06
C PHE A 290 16.90 6.18 4.87
N PHE A 291 17.24 6.93 5.92
CA PHE A 291 18.40 7.80 5.94
C PHE A 291 19.69 7.02 6.15
N ILE A 292 20.76 7.48 5.51
CA ILE A 292 22.13 6.95 5.55
C ILE A 292 23.04 8.06 6.10
N PRO A 293 23.23 8.11 7.44
CA PRO A 293 23.94 9.20 8.11
C PRO A 293 25.38 9.39 7.61
N GLU A 294 26.05 8.33 7.19
CA GLU A 294 27.46 8.34 6.82
C GLU A 294 27.80 9.18 5.59
N ILE A 295 26.80 9.56 4.80
CA ILE A 295 26.91 10.38 3.57
C ILE A 295 25.76 11.38 3.41
N GLY A 296 24.95 11.60 4.46
CA GLY A 296 23.83 12.54 4.42
C GLY A 296 22.76 12.23 3.37
N ALA A 297 22.58 10.96 3.02
CA ALA A 297 21.79 10.54 1.86
C ALA A 297 20.67 9.58 2.25
N HIS A 298 19.88 9.14 1.27
CA HIS A 298 18.75 8.23 1.48
C HIS A 298 18.85 6.99 0.60
N GLY A 299 18.31 5.88 1.11
CA GLY A 299 18.06 4.67 0.36
C GLY A 299 16.59 4.29 0.39
N ILE A 300 16.11 3.58 -0.63
CA ILE A 300 14.72 3.09 -0.67
C ILE A 300 14.70 1.58 -0.84
N VAL A 301 13.89 0.91 -0.03
CA VAL A 301 13.66 -0.54 -0.15
C VAL A 301 12.18 -0.87 -0.10
N ASP A 302 11.71 -1.72 -1.00
CA ASP A 302 10.34 -2.21 -0.95
C ASP A 302 10.16 -3.44 -0.05
N ARG A 303 8.90 -3.74 0.25
CA ARG A 303 8.51 -4.87 1.09
C ARG A 303 8.87 -6.24 0.51
N SER A 304 9.06 -6.32 -0.80
CA SER A 304 9.32 -7.58 -1.50
C SER A 304 10.76 -8.06 -1.34
N PHE A 305 11.66 -7.13 -0.99
CA PHE A 305 13.09 -7.38 -0.88
C PHE A 305 13.45 -8.46 0.17
N ASP A 306 13.93 -9.61 -0.32
CA ASP A 306 14.36 -10.78 0.46
C ASP A 306 15.88 -10.71 0.73
N GLY A 307 16.35 -9.56 1.23
CA GLY A 307 17.76 -9.26 1.43
C GLY A 307 18.02 -8.31 2.59
N VAL A 308 19.26 -7.83 2.66
CA VAL A 308 19.72 -6.81 3.61
C VAL A 308 20.03 -5.55 2.81
N ALA A 309 19.40 -4.42 3.18
CA ALA A 309 19.63 -3.15 2.51
C ALA A 309 21.03 -2.61 2.84
N ILE A 310 21.45 -1.55 2.14
CA ILE A 310 22.81 -1.03 2.25
C ILE A 310 23.19 -0.56 3.67
N ASN A 311 22.19 -0.25 4.51
CA ASN A 311 22.37 0.10 5.93
C ASN A 311 22.52 -1.13 6.86
N GLY A 312 22.61 -2.34 6.32
CA GLY A 312 22.77 -3.58 7.09
C GLY A 312 21.48 -4.13 7.70
N LEU A 313 20.30 -3.57 7.37
CA LEU A 313 19.01 -4.02 7.91
C LEU A 313 18.14 -4.72 6.85
N PRO A 314 17.45 -5.82 7.19
CA PRO A 314 16.38 -6.34 6.33
C PRO A 314 15.12 -5.46 6.43
N PHE A 315 14.26 -5.49 5.40
CA PHE A 315 13.01 -4.72 5.37
C PHE A 315 12.18 -4.89 6.66
N SER A 316 12.05 -6.12 7.15
CA SER A 316 11.26 -6.41 8.35
C SER A 316 11.76 -5.71 9.62
N ALA A 317 13.08 -5.48 9.74
CA ALA A 317 13.65 -4.76 10.88
C ALA A 317 13.36 -3.26 10.76
N MET A 318 13.51 -2.69 9.57
CA MET A 318 13.17 -1.28 9.31
C MET A 318 11.67 -1.02 9.48
N ALA A 319 10.81 -1.91 8.97
CA ALA A 319 9.36 -1.77 9.08
C ALA A 319 8.86 -1.70 10.53
N ASN A 320 9.53 -2.40 11.46
CA ASN A 320 9.23 -2.31 12.89
C ASN A 320 9.60 -0.96 13.51
N GLN A 321 10.60 -0.27 12.95
CA GLN A 321 10.99 1.08 13.37
C GLN A 321 10.09 2.13 12.74
N THR A 322 9.83 2.02 11.44
CA THR A 322 9.00 2.95 10.66
C THR A 322 7.54 2.96 11.09
N GLY A 323 6.96 1.78 11.37
CA GLY A 323 5.54 1.62 11.63
C GLY A 323 5.07 2.02 13.04
N GLY A 324 3.75 1.89 13.27
CA GLY A 324 3.13 2.07 14.58
C GLY A 324 2.65 3.47 14.91
N GLY A 325 2.54 4.37 13.91
CA GLY A 325 1.91 5.68 14.07
C GLY A 325 2.77 6.70 14.83
N LYS A 326 4.09 6.58 14.73
CA LYS A 326 5.08 7.48 15.34
C LYS A 326 5.77 8.32 14.27
N GLN A 327 6.30 9.48 14.65
CA GLN A 327 7.24 10.23 13.80
C GLN A 327 8.63 9.65 14.01
N MET A 328 9.23 9.17 12.93
CA MET A 328 10.54 8.52 12.95
C MET A 328 11.43 9.18 11.90
N PRO A 329 12.15 10.26 12.27
CA PRO A 329 13.12 10.90 11.38
C PRO A 329 14.06 9.89 10.74
N GLY A 330 14.17 9.94 9.41
CA GLY A 330 15.02 9.05 8.62
C GLY A 330 14.49 7.64 8.41
N PHE A 331 13.25 7.32 8.78
CA PHE A 331 12.58 6.06 8.44
C PHE A 331 11.13 6.30 8.06
N ASN A 332 10.86 6.39 6.77
CA ASN A 332 9.57 6.85 6.23
C ASN A 332 8.91 5.76 5.39
N GLY A 333 7.69 5.38 5.76
CA GLY A 333 6.86 4.51 4.93
C GLY A 333 6.24 5.31 3.79
N ILE A 334 6.50 4.87 2.56
CA ILE A 334 6.09 5.59 1.34
C ILE A 334 5.43 4.65 0.33
N SER A 335 4.66 5.24 -0.58
CA SER A 335 4.16 4.55 -1.77
C SER A 335 5.12 4.78 -2.94
N ILE A 336 5.06 3.88 -3.93
CA ILE A 336 5.89 3.96 -5.12
C ILE A 336 5.53 5.19 -5.96
N GLN A 337 4.26 5.56 -5.99
CA GLN A 337 3.80 6.79 -6.66
C GLN A 337 4.33 8.06 -5.99
N TYR A 338 4.62 8.05 -4.68
CA TYR A 338 5.19 9.22 -4.03
C TYR A 338 6.66 9.45 -4.43
N ILE A 339 7.44 8.40 -4.71
CA ILE A 339 8.86 8.50 -5.13
C ILE A 339 9.02 9.39 -6.37
N ILE A 340 8.07 9.31 -7.30
CA ILE A 340 8.09 10.05 -8.57
C ILE A 340 7.35 11.40 -8.49
N SER A 341 6.89 11.79 -7.30
CA SER A 341 6.25 13.08 -7.09
C SER A 341 7.26 14.22 -7.25
N PRO A 342 6.89 15.35 -7.86
CA PRO A 342 7.75 16.54 -7.87
C PRO A 342 8.00 17.10 -6.46
N LYS A 343 7.17 16.75 -5.48
CA LYS A 343 7.33 17.13 -4.06
C LYS A 343 7.85 15.97 -3.20
N TYR A 344 8.43 14.94 -3.79
CA TYR A 344 9.06 13.86 -3.03
C TYR A 344 10.15 14.43 -2.12
N GLN A 345 9.96 14.36 -0.81
CA GLN A 345 10.89 14.79 0.25
C GLN A 345 11.61 16.14 -0.04
N GLN A 346 10.95 17.07 -0.73
CA GLN A 346 11.63 18.25 -1.29
C GLN A 346 12.30 19.11 -0.21
N TYR A 347 11.71 19.15 1.00
CA TYR A 347 12.26 19.89 2.14
C TYR A 347 13.64 19.38 2.56
N ASP A 348 13.90 18.08 2.33
CA ASP A 348 15.16 17.42 2.66
C ASP A 348 16.12 17.34 1.45
N GLY A 349 15.83 18.04 0.35
CA GLY A 349 16.62 18.00 -0.89
C GLY A 349 16.04 17.11 -1.99
N GLY A 350 14.95 16.40 -1.69
CA GLY A 350 14.15 15.63 -2.64
C GLY A 350 14.83 14.43 -3.26
N ILE A 351 14.43 14.08 -4.48
CA ILE A 351 14.86 12.84 -5.15
C ILE A 351 16.38 12.75 -5.37
N GLU A 352 17.05 13.89 -5.46
CA GLU A 352 18.52 14.01 -5.63
C GLU A 352 19.31 13.50 -4.42
N THR A 353 18.65 13.25 -3.29
CA THR A 353 19.26 12.65 -2.09
C THR A 353 19.27 11.13 -2.11
N ILE A 354 18.52 10.50 -3.01
CA ILE A 354 18.46 9.04 -3.09
C ILE A 354 19.71 8.52 -3.79
N VAL A 355 20.50 7.72 -3.08
CA VAL A 355 21.75 7.13 -3.60
C VAL A 355 21.65 5.62 -3.80
N TRP A 356 20.62 4.98 -3.26
CA TRP A 356 20.43 3.53 -3.32
C TRP A 356 18.95 3.15 -3.43
N MET A 357 18.63 2.20 -4.29
CA MET A 357 17.31 1.56 -4.37
C MET A 357 17.49 0.07 -4.58
N ASN A 358 16.62 -0.79 -4.03
CA ASN A 358 16.57 -2.16 -4.53
C ASN A 358 16.08 -2.19 -5.99
N ASN A 359 16.57 -3.15 -6.79
CA ASN A 359 16.24 -3.28 -8.22
C ASN A 359 14.74 -3.11 -8.51
N GLU A 360 13.88 -3.78 -7.76
CA GLU A 360 12.43 -3.77 -7.99
C GLU A 360 11.83 -2.36 -7.84
N VAL A 361 12.32 -1.54 -6.92
CA VAL A 361 11.91 -0.14 -6.82
C VAL A 361 12.41 0.64 -8.02
N LYS A 362 13.72 0.53 -8.31
CA LYS A 362 14.37 1.28 -9.39
C LYS A 362 13.71 0.99 -10.75
N ASP A 363 13.41 -0.27 -11.04
CA ASP A 363 12.73 -0.68 -12.27
C ASP A 363 11.34 -0.03 -12.41
N ARG A 364 10.60 0.08 -11.30
CA ARG A 364 9.24 0.65 -11.29
C ARG A 364 9.19 2.16 -11.47
N VAL A 365 10.26 2.88 -11.10
CA VAL A 365 10.27 4.36 -11.09
C VAL A 365 11.20 4.98 -12.12
N SER A 366 12.19 4.26 -12.63
CA SER A 366 13.28 4.77 -13.47
C SER A 366 12.83 5.61 -14.66
N GLU A 367 11.75 5.22 -15.35
CA GLU A 367 11.21 5.95 -16.51
C GLU A 367 10.69 7.36 -16.15
N PHE A 368 10.38 7.61 -14.89
CA PHE A 368 9.82 8.85 -14.38
C PHE A 368 10.83 9.74 -13.63
N LEU A 369 12.01 9.20 -13.32
CA LEU A 369 13.07 9.95 -12.63
C LEU A 369 13.86 10.86 -13.59
N PRO A 370 14.59 11.87 -13.06
CA PRO A 370 15.56 12.63 -13.86
C PRO A 370 16.56 11.69 -14.54
N LYS A 371 16.68 11.80 -15.87
CA LYS A 371 17.48 10.86 -16.68
C LYS A 371 18.94 10.80 -16.29
N ASP A 372 19.50 11.91 -15.82
CA ASP A 372 20.88 12.04 -15.37
C ASP A 372 21.11 11.57 -13.92
N LEU A 373 20.04 11.24 -13.19
CA LEU A 373 20.09 10.69 -11.85
C LEU A 373 19.99 9.15 -11.84
N VAL A 374 19.20 8.55 -12.74
CA VAL A 374 18.89 7.10 -12.73
C VAL A 374 20.14 6.22 -12.66
N ASP A 375 21.14 6.48 -13.49
CA ASP A 375 22.37 5.67 -13.55
C ASP A 375 23.32 5.95 -12.37
N LYS A 376 23.03 6.97 -11.56
CA LYS A 376 23.82 7.35 -10.39
C LYS A 376 23.30 6.72 -9.10
N ILE A 377 22.03 6.33 -9.05
CA ILE A 377 21.43 5.59 -7.93
C ILE A 377 21.93 4.14 -7.98
N ALA A 378 22.66 3.69 -6.97
CA ALA A 378 23.14 2.32 -6.89
C ALA A 378 22.01 1.32 -6.55
N THR A 379 22.24 0.04 -6.84
CA THR A 379 21.40 -1.05 -6.32
C THR A 379 22.22 -2.08 -5.54
N GLN A 380 21.59 -3.15 -5.07
CA GLN A 380 22.28 -4.28 -4.44
C GLN A 380 23.29 -4.99 -5.37
N ASP A 381 23.20 -4.79 -6.69
CA ASP A 381 24.11 -5.39 -7.66
C ASP A 381 25.36 -4.52 -7.90
N ASP A 382 25.27 -3.22 -7.62
CA ASP A 382 26.36 -2.26 -7.81
C ASP A 382 27.28 -2.15 -6.60
N VAL A 383 26.70 -2.21 -5.40
CA VAL A 383 27.41 -2.01 -4.12
C VAL A 383 26.84 -2.94 -3.04
N SER A 384 27.73 -3.47 -2.20
CA SER A 384 27.39 -4.44 -1.16
C SER A 384 27.44 -3.86 0.26
N ASP A 385 28.11 -2.72 0.46
CA ASP A 385 28.19 -2.03 1.74
C ASP A 385 28.33 -0.50 1.62
N ILE A 386 28.26 0.18 2.77
CA ILE A 386 28.35 1.66 2.87
C ILE A 386 29.70 2.21 2.37
N ASN A 387 30.80 1.48 2.50
CA ASN A 387 32.10 1.95 2.02
C ASN A 387 32.15 1.92 0.49
N GLU A 388 31.62 0.86 -0.12
CA GLU A 388 31.47 0.78 -1.58
C GLU A 388 30.50 1.85 -2.10
N LEU A 389 29.40 2.11 -1.40
CA LEU A 389 28.46 3.19 -1.73
C LEU A 389 29.14 4.57 -1.72
N LYS A 390 29.98 4.86 -0.72
CA LYS A 390 30.76 6.11 -0.64
C LYS A 390 31.66 6.34 -1.84
N GLU A 391 32.30 5.29 -2.34
CA GLU A 391 33.16 5.36 -3.52
C GLU A 391 32.34 5.41 -4.82
N TRP A 392 31.21 4.71 -4.86
CA TRP A 392 30.27 4.75 -5.98
C TRP A 392 29.76 6.17 -6.24
N VAL A 393 29.22 6.85 -5.22
CA VAL A 393 28.61 8.19 -5.38
C VAL A 393 29.63 9.22 -5.90
N LYS A 394 30.91 9.10 -5.53
CA LYS A 394 32.01 9.90 -6.09
C LYS A 394 32.28 9.54 -7.55
N LYS A 395 32.41 8.24 -7.85
CA LYS A 395 32.73 7.72 -9.18
C LYS A 395 31.71 8.16 -10.22
N VAL A 396 30.42 8.17 -9.86
CA VAL A 396 29.32 8.55 -10.76
C VAL A 396 28.97 10.04 -10.71
N ASN A 397 29.69 10.84 -9.91
CA ASN A 397 29.40 12.25 -9.66
C ASN A 397 27.92 12.46 -9.28
N HIS A 398 27.49 11.74 -8.25
CA HIS A 398 26.15 11.84 -7.69
C HIS A 398 25.93 13.24 -7.09
N PRO A 399 24.80 13.92 -7.31
CA PRO A 399 24.54 15.27 -6.80
C PRO A 399 24.76 15.43 -5.29
N ILE A 400 24.52 14.37 -4.52
CA ILE A 400 24.83 14.30 -3.09
C ILE A 400 26.25 14.77 -2.75
N THR A 401 27.25 14.56 -3.61
CA THR A 401 28.65 14.90 -3.31
C THR A 401 28.90 16.40 -3.19
N GLU A 402 27.98 17.22 -3.70
CA GLU A 402 28.05 18.68 -3.64
C GLU A 402 27.37 19.27 -2.40
N THR A 403 26.57 18.48 -1.69
CA THR A 403 25.82 18.92 -0.49
C THR A 403 26.72 19.13 0.71
N GLU A 404 26.31 20.01 1.63
CA GLU A 404 27.06 20.24 2.88
C GLU A 404 27.01 19.02 3.82
N ASP A 405 25.92 18.25 3.81
CA ASP A 405 25.80 17.05 4.65
C ASP A 405 26.74 15.90 4.20
N TYR A 406 27.17 15.92 2.94
CA TYR A 406 28.16 14.98 2.41
C TYR A 406 29.62 15.38 2.70
N LYS A 407 29.90 16.69 2.72
CA LYS A 407 31.24 17.28 2.87
C LYS A 407 31.72 17.21 4.32
#